data_AF-A0A812R6F8-F1
#
_entry.id   AF-A0A812R6F8-F1
#
_cell.length_a   1.000
_cell.length_b   1.000
_cell.length_c   1.000
_cell.angle_alpha   90.00
_cell.angle_beta   90.00
_cell.angle_gamma   90.00
#
_symmetry.space_group_name_H-M   'P 1'
#
loop_
_entity.id
_entity.type
_entity.pdbx_description
1 polymer ?
#
loop_
_entity_poly.entity_id
_entity_poly.type
_entity_poly.pdbx_seq_one_letter_code
_entity_poly.pdbx_strand_id
1 'polypeptide(L)'
;MEHSKTGKHLSWTGDMDGKRRCFQKEICCWSQVEGEQLDEESASEDSVLERADVALIREIDPADADLYIDAIFSPLYRCFKASRGLQVRDYVVVAFFLLVNVGLQYALSYKVWEIATDGDSHGTYVDRQKVFGLCRKMDADSPLFGLLWPIELKSDFPEKGFDCGLNQVTVAMNPTLLEEKDEPGWWSIDSKYSSLVRSFDEEMAKLGIEKRSNLSSAVHQMIYDSNDEEYEEWLSMDYLKMRRGRFKLCLLADTNLCGNLQNDGVLAEIFPTIEKDRLGNCSQGEDDVWGCNDVYTERSLQKCKDQMTTWCGHIFGSSYQDYALKKHQVCDTFGKQILAPGVWGVESYDVVEKYHGEGNSIDTFSFAMLLYMVLLIWAMLILEEYRTIYNSVIVIHTTESTSSTHPDDFATTDPDGLMELTKLPRVHKAFALGVCFARSMVGLVVAIVGLVLLSSTDSLLDLILNCTALGFLLEVDNLIHRAFFGLAFKLTITDNCAPLRCTSEEYAGKWRPVRYLMVVLPAIFLWEGEVYFITTGLIDVGNAIECLCQNSGEKCLGERLLAVGKNISGNVLTT
;
A
#
# COMPACT_ATOMS: atom_id res chain seq x y z
N MET A 1 1.24 48.45 50.66
CA MET A 1 2.41 47.60 50.34
C MET A 1 2.36 47.35 48.83
N GLU A 2 2.69 48.30 47.95
CA GLU A 2 3.84 49.21 47.86
C GLU A 2 5.15 48.51 47.47
N HIS A 3 5.52 48.67 46.18
CA HIS A 3 6.83 48.86 45.54
C HIS A 3 6.63 48.57 44.03
N SER A 4 6.56 49.48 43.05
CA SER A 4 7.19 50.78 42.75
C SER A 4 8.68 50.74 42.37
N LYS A 5 8.94 51.24 41.15
CA LYS A 5 10.21 51.76 40.53
C LYS A 5 11.14 50.69 39.93
N THR A 6 11.75 50.81 38.74
CA THR A 6 12.17 51.90 37.82
C THR A 6 12.51 51.21 36.47
N GLY A 7 12.29 51.73 35.26
CA GLY A 7 12.69 53.04 34.76
C GLY A 7 14.16 53.07 34.32
N LYS A 8 14.52 52.53 33.13
CA LYS A 8 15.74 52.90 32.39
C LYS A 8 15.49 52.90 30.88
N HIS A 9 15.41 54.11 30.33
CA HIS A 9 15.66 54.42 28.94
C HIS A 9 17.12 54.10 28.60
N LEU A 10 17.35 53.32 27.55
CA LEU A 10 18.65 53.19 26.89
C LEU A 10 18.44 53.56 25.42
N SER A 11 18.85 54.77 25.08
CA SER A 11 19.03 55.24 23.72
C SER A 11 20.25 54.54 23.11
N TRP A 12 20.04 53.81 22.03
CA TRP A 12 21.10 53.39 21.11
C TRP A 12 20.97 54.19 19.82
N THR A 13 21.69 55.31 19.76
CA THR A 13 22.11 55.91 18.49
C THR A 13 23.40 55.21 18.07
N GLY A 14 23.24 54.10 17.35
CA GLY A 14 24.32 53.34 16.76
C GLY A 14 24.21 53.43 15.24
N ASP A 15 25.03 54.31 14.69
CA ASP A 15 25.33 54.46 13.27
C ASP A 15 25.78 53.10 12.69
N MET A 16 24.97 52.55 11.78
CA MET A 16 25.32 51.39 10.95
C MET A 16 24.86 51.67 9.52
N ASP A 17 25.61 52.55 8.88
CA ASP A 17 25.83 52.52 7.45
C ASP A 17 26.47 51.18 7.05
N GLY A 18 25.90 50.52 6.04
CA GLY A 18 26.58 49.44 5.33
C GLY A 18 25.84 48.10 5.32
N LYS A 19 25.31 47.79 4.13
CA LYS A 19 24.95 46.43 3.65
C LYS A 19 23.69 45.80 4.24
N ARG A 20 22.54 46.32 3.81
CA ARG A 20 21.39 45.47 3.44
C ARG A 20 21.01 45.74 1.99
N ARG A 21 21.44 44.86 1.09
CA ARG A 21 20.85 44.64 -0.22
C ARG A 21 21.22 43.22 -0.65
N CYS A 22 20.28 42.56 -1.33
CA CYS A 22 20.32 41.19 -1.86
C CYS A 22 19.78 40.09 -0.94
N PHE A 23 18.45 40.11 -0.69
CA PHE A 23 17.66 38.89 -0.50
C PHE A 23 16.22 39.14 -0.96
N GLN A 24 16.06 39.57 -2.21
CA GLN A 24 14.74 39.72 -2.86
C GLN A 24 14.89 39.90 -4.38
N LYS A 25 15.60 38.99 -5.05
CA LYS A 25 15.80 39.08 -6.51
C LYS A 25 16.00 37.73 -7.20
N GLU A 26 15.07 36.80 -7.00
CA GLU A 26 15.03 35.55 -7.79
C GLU A 26 13.62 35.10 -8.21
N ILE A 27 12.59 35.96 -8.12
CA ILE A 27 11.21 35.63 -8.55
C ILE A 27 10.69 36.53 -9.71
N CYS A 28 11.51 37.40 -10.30
CA CYS A 28 11.05 38.33 -11.36
C CYS A 28 11.80 38.25 -12.70
N CYS A 29 12.27 37.08 -13.13
CA CYS A 29 12.88 36.90 -14.46
C CYS A 29 12.10 35.93 -15.36
N TRP A 30 10.77 36.06 -15.43
CA TRP A 30 9.94 35.36 -16.43
C TRP A 30 8.94 36.27 -17.17
N SER A 31 9.15 37.60 -17.18
CA SER A 31 8.29 38.52 -17.93
C SER A 31 9.07 39.72 -18.45
N GLN A 32 9.72 39.55 -19.60
CA GLN A 32 9.99 40.56 -20.63
C GLN A 32 10.92 39.93 -21.67
N VAL A 33 10.35 39.19 -22.61
CA VAL A 33 10.91 39.08 -23.95
C VAL A 33 10.25 40.23 -24.72
N GLU A 34 10.88 41.40 -24.69
CA GLU A 34 10.52 42.52 -25.54
C GLU A 34 10.86 42.16 -26.99
N GLY A 35 9.88 42.45 -27.86
CA GLY A 35 9.90 42.14 -29.27
C GLY A 35 11.01 42.88 -30.00
N GLU A 36 11.89 42.10 -30.59
CA GLU A 36 12.74 42.55 -31.68
C GLU A 36 11.91 42.46 -32.97
N GLN A 37 11.60 43.64 -33.50
CA GLN A 37 10.80 43.87 -34.68
C GLN A 37 11.63 43.44 -35.90
N LEU A 38 11.50 42.18 -36.31
CA LEU A 38 12.10 41.65 -37.54
C LEU A 38 11.27 42.12 -38.74
N ASP A 39 11.94 42.81 -39.64
CA ASP A 39 11.43 43.23 -40.94
C ASP A 39 10.89 42.01 -41.72
N GLU A 40 9.61 42.06 -42.10
CA GLU A 40 8.97 41.13 -43.03
C GLU A 40 9.56 41.33 -44.44
N GLU A 41 10.68 40.66 -44.70
CA GLU A 41 11.13 40.42 -46.07
C GLU A 41 10.46 39.13 -46.56
N SER A 42 9.55 39.30 -47.52
CA SER A 42 8.74 38.24 -48.15
C SER A 42 9.62 37.22 -48.88
N ALA A 43 10.12 36.23 -48.14
CA ALA A 43 10.74 35.03 -48.69
C ALA A 43 9.65 33.98 -48.95
N SER A 44 9.56 33.54 -50.20
CA SER A 44 8.64 32.52 -50.72
C SER A 44 8.61 31.24 -49.85
N GLU A 45 7.42 30.90 -49.34
CA GLU A 45 7.13 29.77 -48.44
C GLU A 45 7.34 28.36 -49.04
N ASP A 46 7.69 28.22 -50.32
CA ASP A 46 7.62 26.92 -51.01
C ASP A 46 8.98 26.19 -51.21
N SER A 47 10.09 26.64 -50.58
CA SER A 47 11.41 26.02 -50.79
C SER A 47 12.25 25.64 -49.56
N VAL A 48 11.75 25.83 -48.33
CA VAL A 48 12.53 25.56 -47.09
C VAL A 48 11.86 24.52 -46.19
N LEU A 49 11.35 23.44 -46.81
CA LEU A 49 11.25 22.14 -46.13
C LEU A 49 12.48 21.28 -46.47
N GLU A 50 13.64 21.92 -46.64
CA GLU A 50 14.91 21.24 -46.44
C GLU A 50 14.90 20.74 -45.01
N ARG A 51 14.75 19.43 -44.88
CA ARG A 51 14.88 18.65 -43.67
C ARG A 51 16.28 18.94 -43.12
N ALA A 52 16.42 20.03 -42.38
CA ALA A 52 17.59 20.29 -41.57
C ALA A 52 17.68 19.09 -40.63
N ASP A 53 18.55 18.16 -40.96
CA ASP A 53 19.01 17.13 -40.06
C ASP A 53 19.75 17.88 -38.95
N VAL A 54 18.96 18.42 -38.01
CA VAL A 54 19.47 19.09 -36.81
C VAL A 54 20.17 17.98 -36.04
N ALA A 55 21.48 17.89 -36.24
CA ALA A 55 22.34 17.03 -35.45
C ALA A 55 22.09 17.39 -33.98
N LEU A 56 21.45 16.48 -33.25
CA LEU A 56 21.19 16.68 -31.83
C LEU A 56 22.55 16.61 -31.13
N ILE A 57 23.06 17.79 -30.77
CA ILE A 57 24.25 17.89 -29.93
C ILE A 57 23.83 17.44 -28.54
N ARG A 58 24.40 16.33 -28.07
CA ARG A 58 24.30 15.94 -26.67
C ARG A 58 25.53 16.43 -25.95
N GLU A 59 25.32 17.12 -24.84
CA GLU A 59 26.39 17.60 -23.99
C GLU A 59 26.21 17.10 -22.55
N ILE A 60 27.34 16.81 -21.91
CA ILE A 60 27.41 16.70 -20.45
C ILE A 60 28.02 18.03 -19.98
N ASP A 61 27.20 18.86 -19.36
CA ASP A 61 27.66 20.12 -18.79
C ASP A 61 28.30 19.86 -17.40
N PRO A 62 29.57 20.23 -17.18
CA PRO A 62 30.17 20.19 -15.85
C PRO A 62 29.47 21.12 -14.84
N ALA A 63 28.63 22.08 -15.28
CA ALA A 63 27.80 22.91 -14.41
C ALA A 63 26.67 22.12 -13.72
N ASP A 64 26.18 21.06 -14.38
CA ASP A 64 25.19 20.12 -13.85
C ASP A 64 25.80 19.13 -12.83
N ALA A 65 26.85 19.56 -12.12
CA ALA A 65 27.68 18.71 -11.29
C ALA A 65 26.87 17.84 -10.31
N ASP A 66 26.85 16.56 -10.66
CA ASP A 66 26.39 15.43 -9.86
C ASP A 66 27.63 14.56 -9.53
N LEU A 67 27.54 13.76 -8.46
CA LEU A 67 28.58 12.85 -7.97
C LEU A 67 29.22 12.02 -9.07
N TYR A 68 28.40 11.60 -10.02
CA TYR A 68 28.80 10.71 -11.09
C TYR A 68 29.56 11.47 -12.18
N ILE A 69 29.20 12.74 -12.43
CA ILE A 69 29.94 13.64 -13.33
C ILE A 69 31.28 13.99 -12.68
N ASP A 70 31.29 14.37 -11.40
CA ASP A 70 32.54 14.67 -10.67
C ASP A 70 33.45 13.44 -10.57
N ALA A 71 32.90 12.23 -10.45
CA ALA A 71 33.64 10.98 -10.51
C ALA A 71 34.34 10.75 -11.87
N ILE A 72 33.75 11.25 -12.96
CA ILE A 72 34.31 11.18 -14.32
C ILE A 72 35.38 12.28 -14.50
N PHE A 73 35.07 13.53 -14.16
CA PHE A 73 35.99 14.63 -14.43
C PHE A 73 37.14 14.74 -13.42
N SER A 74 36.98 14.27 -12.17
CA SER A 74 37.99 14.44 -11.12
C SER A 74 39.36 13.80 -11.44
N PRO A 75 39.44 12.52 -11.88
CA PRO A 75 40.73 11.90 -12.19
C PRO A 75 41.40 12.56 -13.40
N LEU A 76 40.61 13.00 -14.39
CA LEU A 76 41.10 13.67 -15.59
C LEU A 76 41.70 15.05 -15.26
N TYR A 77 40.99 15.85 -14.46
CA TYR A 77 41.47 17.17 -14.05
C TYR A 77 42.76 17.09 -13.23
N ARG A 78 42.87 16.15 -12.29
CA ARG A 78 44.10 15.95 -11.50
C ARG A 78 45.28 15.53 -12.36
N CYS A 79 45.03 14.64 -13.31
CA CYS A 79 46.03 14.18 -14.29
C CYS A 79 46.55 15.35 -15.13
N PHE A 80 45.65 16.18 -15.65
CA PHE A 80 45.96 17.36 -16.45
C PHE A 80 46.79 18.38 -15.66
N LYS A 81 46.29 18.80 -14.48
CA LYS A 81 46.95 19.80 -13.63
C LYS A 81 48.33 19.37 -13.13
N ALA A 82 48.52 18.08 -12.86
CA ALA A 82 49.79 17.55 -12.38
C ALA A 82 50.79 17.26 -13.50
N SER A 83 50.37 17.31 -14.77
CA SER A 83 51.15 16.87 -15.94
C SER A 83 51.76 15.48 -15.75
N ARG A 84 51.02 14.57 -15.11
CA ARG A 84 51.43 13.19 -14.83
C ARG A 84 50.40 12.24 -15.43
N GLY A 85 50.83 11.03 -15.81
CA GLY A 85 49.90 10.00 -16.27
C GLY A 85 48.91 9.56 -15.18
N LEU A 86 47.76 9.04 -15.60
CA LEU A 86 46.72 8.56 -14.68
C LEU A 86 47.25 7.47 -13.73
N GLN A 87 47.06 7.70 -12.43
CA GLN A 87 47.42 6.71 -11.41
C GLN A 87 46.16 6.03 -10.85
N VAL A 88 46.28 4.74 -10.52
CA VAL A 88 45.18 3.96 -9.91
C VAL A 88 44.68 4.62 -8.62
N ARG A 89 45.57 5.30 -7.87
CA ARG A 89 45.24 5.99 -6.62
C ARG A 89 44.15 7.06 -6.78
N ASP A 90 44.07 7.70 -7.95
CA ASP A 90 43.07 8.74 -8.22
C ASP A 90 41.66 8.14 -8.35
N TYR A 91 41.55 6.91 -8.83
CA TYR A 91 40.29 6.17 -8.95
C TYR A 91 39.82 5.57 -7.63
N VAL A 92 40.76 5.15 -6.76
CA VAL A 92 40.42 4.47 -5.50
C VAL A 92 39.57 5.36 -4.59
N VAL A 93 39.88 6.65 -4.52
CA VAL A 93 39.12 7.61 -3.69
C VAL A 93 37.70 7.77 -4.21
N VAL A 94 37.54 7.97 -5.52
CA VAL A 94 36.23 8.13 -6.17
C VAL A 94 35.40 6.85 -6.03
N ALA A 95 36.02 5.69 -6.31
CA ALA A 95 35.36 4.39 -6.17
C ALA A 95 34.90 4.13 -4.74
N PHE A 96 35.70 4.50 -3.74
CA PHE A 96 35.31 4.39 -2.34
C PHE A 96 34.06 5.23 -2.03
N PHE A 97 34.01 6.50 -2.44
CA PHE A 97 32.83 7.34 -2.24
C PHE A 97 31.60 6.82 -2.96
N LEU A 98 31.74 6.34 -4.19
CA LEU A 98 30.65 5.72 -4.93
C LEU A 98 30.13 4.45 -4.25
N LEU A 99 31.01 3.60 -3.72
CA LEU A 99 30.61 2.41 -2.97
C LEU A 99 29.87 2.79 -1.68
N VAL A 100 30.30 3.84 -0.98
CA VAL A 100 29.59 4.36 0.20
C VAL A 100 28.21 4.89 -0.20
N ASN A 101 28.11 5.65 -1.29
CA ASN A 101 26.83 6.17 -1.77
C ASN A 101 25.86 5.05 -2.16
N VAL A 102 26.32 4.10 -2.99
CA VAL A 102 25.54 2.93 -3.40
C VAL A 102 25.10 2.11 -2.18
N GLY A 103 26.02 1.88 -1.22
CA GLY A 103 25.71 1.15 0.01
C GLY A 103 24.65 1.86 0.86
N LEU A 104 24.73 3.19 0.97
CA LEU A 104 23.75 3.98 1.72
C LEU A 104 22.38 4.00 1.03
N GLN A 105 22.32 4.21 -0.28
CA GLN A 105 21.06 4.17 -1.03
C GLN A 105 20.43 2.78 -0.98
N TYR A 106 21.24 1.72 -1.12
CA TYR A 106 20.74 0.35 -0.98
C TYR A 106 20.19 0.09 0.43
N ALA A 107 20.89 0.53 1.49
CA ALA A 107 20.41 0.40 2.86
C ALA A 107 19.11 1.15 3.12
N LEU A 108 18.97 2.37 2.58
CA LEU A 108 17.74 3.16 2.66
C LEU A 108 16.60 2.47 1.89
N SER A 109 16.83 2.05 0.65
CA SER A 109 15.83 1.34 -0.16
C SER A 109 15.42 0.01 0.48
N TYR A 110 16.37 -0.72 1.08
CA TYR A 110 16.06 -1.93 1.84
C TYR A 110 15.18 -1.63 3.05
N LYS A 111 15.46 -0.55 3.79
CA LYS A 111 14.60 -0.14 4.91
C LYS A 111 13.22 0.34 4.47
N VAL A 112 13.11 1.05 3.35
CA VAL A 112 11.81 1.42 2.78
C VAL A 112 11.06 0.18 2.30
N TRP A 113 11.74 -0.78 1.68
CA TRP A 113 11.17 -2.07 1.30
C TRP A 113 10.67 -2.83 2.53
N GLU A 114 11.49 -2.95 3.57
CA GLU A 114 11.12 -3.56 4.85
C GLU A 114 9.91 -2.86 5.45
N ILE A 115 9.84 -1.52 5.45
CA ILE A 115 8.65 -0.80 5.92
C ILE A 115 7.42 -1.11 5.04
N ALA A 116 7.60 -1.21 3.72
CA ALA A 116 6.53 -1.52 2.78
C ALA A 116 6.03 -2.97 2.89
N THR A 117 6.88 -3.93 3.26
CA THR A 117 6.55 -5.37 3.31
C THR A 117 6.31 -5.91 4.71
N ASP A 118 7.08 -5.44 5.69
CA ASP A 118 7.22 -5.99 7.05
C ASP A 118 6.31 -5.20 8.02
N GLY A 119 5.06 -5.01 7.61
CA GLY A 119 4.06 -4.06 8.14
C GLY A 119 3.70 -4.08 9.64
N ASP A 120 4.54 -4.62 10.52
CA ASP A 120 4.38 -4.59 11.98
C ASP A 120 4.35 -3.17 12.56
N SER A 121 4.80 -2.16 11.80
CA SER A 121 4.83 -0.76 12.26
C SER A 121 3.80 0.18 11.63
N HIS A 122 3.24 -0.13 10.44
CA HIS A 122 2.40 0.83 9.68
C HIS A 122 1.12 0.26 9.03
N GLY A 123 0.60 -0.89 9.49
CA GLY A 123 -0.77 -1.37 9.19
C GLY A 123 -0.99 -1.96 7.79
N THR A 124 -0.48 -1.37 6.72
CA THR A 124 -0.97 -1.64 5.36
C THR A 124 -0.80 -3.07 4.82
N TYR A 125 0.36 -3.71 4.99
CA TYR A 125 0.61 -5.06 4.43
C TYR A 125 0.37 -6.18 5.45
N VAL A 126 0.64 -5.91 6.72
CA VAL A 126 0.35 -6.84 7.81
C VAL A 126 -1.15 -6.92 8.08
N ASP A 127 -1.93 -5.87 7.84
CA ASP A 127 -3.39 -6.01 7.88
C ASP A 127 -3.88 -6.92 6.76
N ARG A 128 -3.25 -6.94 5.57
CA ARG A 128 -3.61 -7.97 4.57
C ARG A 128 -3.33 -9.37 5.10
N GLN A 129 -2.13 -9.64 5.62
CA GLN A 129 -1.82 -10.98 6.15
C GLN A 129 -2.64 -11.36 7.40
N LYS A 130 -2.93 -10.40 8.29
CA LYS A 130 -3.78 -10.59 9.47
C LYS A 130 -5.23 -10.81 9.07
N VAL A 131 -5.75 -9.98 8.16
CA VAL A 131 -7.10 -10.12 7.59
C VAL A 131 -7.20 -11.45 6.86
N PHE A 132 -6.27 -11.84 5.99
CA PHE A 132 -6.28 -13.16 5.34
C PHE A 132 -5.96 -14.33 6.31
N GLY A 133 -5.38 -14.03 7.47
CA GLY A 133 -5.24 -14.98 8.58
C GLY A 133 -6.55 -15.21 9.35
N LEU A 134 -7.47 -14.25 9.32
CA LEU A 134 -8.80 -14.30 9.95
C LEU A 134 -9.93 -14.60 8.95
N CYS A 135 -9.73 -14.25 7.68
CA CYS A 135 -10.67 -14.37 6.59
C CYS A 135 -10.10 -15.22 5.47
N ARG A 136 -10.90 -16.19 5.03
CA ARG A 136 -10.58 -17.00 3.87
C ARG A 136 -11.39 -16.53 2.67
N LYS A 137 -10.70 -16.35 1.54
CA LYS A 137 -11.38 -16.24 0.25
C LYS A 137 -11.90 -17.61 -0.18
N MET A 138 -13.21 -17.72 -0.36
CA MET A 138 -13.90 -18.92 -0.80
C MET A 138 -14.31 -18.76 -2.26
N ASP A 139 -13.77 -19.61 -3.12
CA ASP A 139 -14.26 -19.76 -4.49
C ASP A 139 -15.45 -20.73 -4.50
N ALA A 140 -16.50 -20.43 -5.28
CA ALA A 140 -17.71 -21.26 -5.36
C ALA A 140 -17.44 -22.71 -5.83
N ASP A 141 -16.29 -22.93 -6.48
CA ASP A 141 -15.84 -24.24 -6.96
C ASP A 141 -14.85 -24.93 -6.02
N SER A 142 -14.49 -24.29 -4.90
CA SER A 142 -13.66 -24.95 -3.88
C SER A 142 -14.37 -26.21 -3.39
N PRO A 143 -13.66 -27.35 -3.24
CA PRO A 143 -14.25 -28.55 -2.64
C PRO A 143 -14.75 -28.26 -1.22
N LEU A 144 -14.12 -27.31 -0.52
CA LEU A 144 -14.61 -26.82 0.76
C LEU A 144 -15.96 -26.12 0.65
N PHE A 145 -16.26 -25.45 -0.46
CA PHE A 145 -17.54 -24.77 -0.63
C PHE A 145 -18.68 -25.79 -0.66
N GLY A 146 -18.60 -26.82 -1.52
CA GLY A 146 -19.62 -27.88 -1.57
C GLY A 146 -19.67 -28.75 -0.30
N LEU A 147 -18.63 -28.69 0.52
CA LEU A 147 -18.50 -29.40 1.78
C LEU A 147 -19.00 -28.60 2.97
N LEU A 148 -18.92 -27.26 2.93
CA LEU A 148 -19.36 -26.35 4.00
C LEU A 148 -20.76 -25.78 3.73
N TRP A 149 -21.30 -25.97 2.52
CA TRP A 149 -22.53 -25.29 2.10
C TRP A 149 -23.51 -26.20 1.36
N PRO A 150 -24.83 -26.03 1.60
CA PRO A 150 -25.86 -26.68 0.82
C PRO A 150 -25.73 -26.30 -0.66
N ILE A 151 -25.90 -27.28 -1.55
CA ILE A 151 -25.84 -27.07 -3.01
C ILE A 151 -26.85 -26.01 -3.48
N GLU A 152 -27.95 -25.86 -2.77
CA GLU A 152 -29.02 -24.88 -3.03
C GLU A 152 -28.54 -23.42 -2.94
N LEU A 153 -27.49 -23.15 -2.15
CA LEU A 153 -26.89 -21.82 -2.04
C LEU A 153 -25.86 -21.52 -3.15
N LYS A 154 -25.52 -22.51 -4.00
CA LYS A 154 -24.50 -22.34 -5.04
C LYS A 154 -24.97 -21.42 -6.18
N SER A 155 -26.26 -21.37 -6.51
CA SER A 155 -26.77 -20.52 -7.60
C SER A 155 -26.69 -19.03 -7.29
N ASP A 156 -26.77 -18.68 -6.01
CA ASP A 156 -26.87 -17.29 -5.56
C ASP A 156 -25.51 -16.78 -5.07
N PHE A 157 -24.48 -17.64 -5.06
CA PHE A 157 -23.15 -17.27 -4.59
C PHE A 157 -22.39 -16.51 -5.68
N PRO A 158 -21.86 -15.31 -5.39
CA PRO A 158 -20.92 -14.65 -6.29
C PRO A 158 -19.74 -15.59 -6.48
N GLU A 159 -19.08 -15.54 -7.64
CA GLU A 159 -17.99 -16.45 -7.98
C GLU A 159 -16.90 -16.54 -6.88
N LYS A 160 -16.77 -15.48 -6.06
CA LYS A 160 -15.82 -15.37 -4.94
C LYS A 160 -16.46 -14.65 -3.75
N GLY A 161 -16.35 -15.22 -2.55
CA GLY A 161 -16.77 -14.63 -1.27
C GLY A 161 -15.71 -14.73 -0.18
N PHE A 162 -15.98 -14.17 1.00
CA PHE A 162 -15.11 -14.20 2.17
C PHE A 162 -15.80 -14.89 3.34
N ASP A 163 -15.14 -15.89 3.92
CA ASP A 163 -15.49 -16.46 5.22
C ASP A 163 -14.52 -15.94 6.26
N CYS A 164 -14.99 -15.00 7.06
CA CYS A 164 -14.23 -14.44 8.17
C CYS A 164 -14.52 -15.14 9.49
N GLY A 165 -15.42 -16.13 9.54
CA GLY A 165 -15.82 -16.79 10.78
C GLY A 165 -14.76 -17.73 11.35
N LEU A 166 -14.86 -18.02 12.65
CA LEU A 166 -14.10 -19.13 13.23
C LEU A 166 -14.59 -20.44 12.60
N ASN A 167 -13.71 -21.17 11.92
CA ASN A 167 -14.04 -22.39 11.17
C ASN A 167 -14.94 -23.38 11.94
N GLN A 168 -14.72 -23.54 13.24
CA GLN A 168 -15.51 -24.44 14.09
C GLN A 168 -16.97 -24.01 14.21
N VAL A 169 -17.20 -22.69 14.27
CA VAL A 169 -18.53 -22.10 14.28
C VAL A 169 -19.20 -22.35 12.94
N THR A 170 -18.51 -22.06 11.83
CA THR A 170 -19.04 -22.26 10.48
C THR A 170 -19.47 -23.72 10.26
N VAL A 171 -18.65 -24.69 10.68
CA VAL A 171 -18.98 -26.12 10.62
C VAL A 171 -20.17 -26.48 11.51
N ALA A 172 -20.20 -26.00 12.76
CA ALA A 172 -21.30 -26.27 13.69
C ALA A 172 -22.66 -25.69 13.24
N MET A 173 -22.65 -24.65 12.41
CA MET A 173 -23.86 -24.01 11.88
C MET A 173 -24.57 -24.83 10.78
N ASN A 174 -23.91 -25.85 10.24
CA ASN A 174 -24.41 -26.64 9.13
C ASN A 174 -24.41 -28.15 9.45
N PRO A 175 -25.37 -28.60 10.29
CA PRO A 175 -25.44 -29.99 10.76
C PRO A 175 -25.64 -31.00 9.63
N THR A 176 -26.25 -30.62 8.51
CA THR A 176 -26.46 -31.52 7.37
C THR A 176 -25.17 -32.02 6.72
N LEU A 177 -24.06 -31.30 6.90
CA LEU A 177 -22.75 -31.74 6.41
C LEU A 177 -22.10 -32.78 7.30
N LEU A 178 -22.35 -32.64 8.59
CA LEU A 178 -21.82 -33.52 9.61
C LEU A 178 -22.58 -34.85 9.59
N GLU A 179 -23.74 -34.93 8.92
CA GLU A 179 -24.60 -36.12 8.99
C GLU A 179 -23.93 -37.32 8.31
N GLU A 180 -23.80 -38.40 9.06
CA GLU A 180 -23.29 -39.66 8.55
C GLU A 180 -24.35 -40.33 7.67
N LYS A 181 -23.91 -40.84 6.51
CA LYS A 181 -24.84 -41.52 5.60
C LYS A 181 -25.36 -42.82 6.20
N ASP A 182 -24.54 -43.43 7.07
CA ASP A 182 -24.81 -44.74 7.64
C ASP A 182 -25.49 -44.64 9.02
N GLU A 183 -25.47 -43.46 9.66
CA GLU A 183 -26.11 -43.19 10.96
C GLU A 183 -26.80 -41.81 10.95
N PRO A 184 -28.03 -41.71 10.42
CA PRO A 184 -28.75 -40.45 10.34
C PRO A 184 -29.04 -39.89 11.75
N GLY A 185 -28.85 -38.58 11.92
CA GLY A 185 -29.09 -37.88 13.18
C GLY A 185 -27.92 -37.85 14.18
N TRP A 186 -26.83 -38.58 13.93
CA TRP A 186 -25.65 -38.59 14.80
C TRP A 186 -24.38 -38.25 14.02
N TRP A 187 -23.35 -37.82 14.76
CA TRP A 187 -22.03 -37.54 14.21
C TRP A 187 -20.95 -37.99 15.19
N SER A 188 -20.00 -38.82 14.73
CA SER A 188 -18.85 -39.26 15.51
C SER A 188 -17.58 -38.49 15.15
N ILE A 189 -16.73 -38.28 16.15
CA ILE A 189 -15.39 -37.72 15.99
C ILE A 189 -14.48 -38.66 15.18
N ASP A 190 -14.75 -39.96 15.07
CA ASP A 190 -13.79 -40.93 14.52
C ASP A 190 -14.07 -41.40 13.08
N SER A 191 -15.33 -41.44 12.62
CA SER A 191 -15.72 -42.20 11.42
C SER A 191 -15.62 -41.41 10.10
N LYS A 192 -15.92 -40.09 10.09
CA LYS A 192 -15.82 -39.20 8.91
C LYS A 192 -14.86 -38.03 9.07
N TYR A 193 -14.51 -37.71 10.30
CA TYR A 193 -13.64 -36.59 10.66
C TYR A 193 -12.25 -36.73 10.02
N SER A 194 -11.70 -37.95 9.92
CA SER A 194 -10.31 -38.13 9.48
C SER A 194 -10.01 -37.66 8.07
N SER A 195 -10.97 -37.70 7.13
CA SER A 195 -10.75 -37.27 5.74
C SER A 195 -11.10 -35.80 5.53
N LEU A 196 -12.23 -35.35 6.08
CA LEU A 196 -12.69 -33.97 6.05
C LEU A 196 -11.71 -33.06 6.79
N VAL A 197 -11.40 -33.42 8.03
CA VAL A 197 -10.44 -32.69 8.84
C VAL A 197 -9.04 -32.90 8.33
N ARG A 198 -8.64 -34.04 7.74
CA ARG A 198 -7.37 -34.07 6.97
C ARG A 198 -7.35 -33.05 5.86
N SER A 199 -8.38 -33.00 5.01
CA SER A 199 -8.38 -32.04 3.88
C SER A 199 -8.34 -30.61 4.40
N PHE A 200 -9.12 -30.32 5.44
CA PHE A 200 -9.17 -29.02 6.07
C PHE A 200 -7.84 -28.66 6.75
N ASP A 201 -7.25 -29.60 7.46
CA ASP A 201 -5.98 -29.48 8.16
C ASP A 201 -4.79 -29.38 7.21
N GLU A 202 -4.79 -30.14 6.11
CA GLU A 202 -3.78 -30.08 5.05
C GLU A 202 -3.84 -28.72 4.36
N GLU A 203 -5.03 -28.17 4.16
CA GLU A 203 -5.23 -26.84 3.58
C GLU A 203 -4.86 -25.73 4.58
N MET A 204 -5.21 -25.87 5.86
CA MET A 204 -4.79 -24.96 6.93
C MET A 204 -3.28 -24.99 7.19
N ALA A 205 -2.67 -26.17 7.10
CA ALA A 205 -1.22 -26.33 7.22
C ALA A 205 -0.48 -25.67 6.06
N LYS A 206 -1.04 -25.70 4.84
CA LYS A 206 -0.51 -24.93 3.69
C LYS A 206 -0.55 -23.42 3.92
N LEU A 207 -1.52 -22.93 4.68
CA LEU A 207 -1.65 -21.52 5.03
C LEU A 207 -0.73 -21.08 6.19
N GLY A 208 0.13 -21.96 6.71
CA GLY A 208 1.07 -21.63 7.79
C GLY A 208 0.39 -21.33 9.14
N ILE A 209 -0.91 -21.59 9.25
CA ILE A 209 -1.65 -21.38 10.49
C ILE A 209 -1.31 -22.56 11.41
N GLU A 210 -0.47 -22.29 12.42
CA GLU A 210 -0.04 -23.28 13.39
C GLU A 210 -1.26 -23.97 14.01
N LYS A 211 -1.41 -25.26 13.69
CA LYS A 211 -2.47 -26.12 14.20
C LYS A 211 -2.49 -26.08 15.72
N ARG A 212 -3.64 -25.76 16.32
CA ARG A 212 -4.03 -26.39 17.60
C ARG A 212 -5.42 -26.99 17.50
N SER A 213 -5.51 -28.17 18.09
CA SER A 213 -6.58 -29.17 18.12
C SER A 213 -7.91 -28.68 18.71
N ASN A 214 -8.43 -27.57 18.20
CA ASN A 214 -9.47 -26.84 18.91
C ASN A 214 -10.88 -27.30 18.50
N LEU A 215 -11.06 -27.84 17.29
CA LEU A 215 -12.37 -28.34 16.84
C LEU A 215 -12.78 -29.58 17.66
N SER A 216 -11.88 -30.54 17.84
CA SER A 216 -12.14 -31.71 18.68
C SER A 216 -12.51 -31.30 20.11
N SER A 217 -11.80 -30.33 20.71
CA SER A 217 -12.13 -29.80 22.03
C SER A 217 -13.51 -29.14 22.07
N ALA A 218 -13.85 -28.34 21.07
CA ALA A 218 -15.17 -27.71 20.99
C ALA A 218 -16.29 -28.74 20.85
N VAL A 219 -16.06 -29.80 20.08
CA VAL A 219 -17.02 -30.90 19.91
C VAL A 219 -17.21 -31.67 21.20
N HIS A 220 -16.13 -32.02 21.91
CA HIS A 220 -16.24 -32.66 23.23
C HIS A 220 -17.04 -31.80 24.20
N GLN A 221 -16.83 -30.48 24.17
CA GLN A 221 -17.61 -29.56 24.99
C GLN A 221 -19.09 -29.52 24.59
N MET A 222 -19.40 -29.64 23.29
CA MET A 222 -20.79 -29.74 22.81
C MET A 222 -21.46 -31.05 23.21
N ILE A 223 -20.74 -32.18 23.17
CA ILE A 223 -21.22 -33.49 23.63
C ILE A 223 -21.50 -33.44 25.15
N TYR A 224 -20.59 -32.83 25.91
CA TYR A 224 -20.80 -32.63 27.34
C TYR A 224 -22.03 -31.75 27.62
N ASP A 225 -22.24 -30.65 26.88
CA ASP A 225 -23.40 -29.75 27.07
C ASP A 225 -24.72 -30.35 26.57
N SER A 226 -24.70 -31.36 25.68
CA SER A 226 -25.93 -32.03 25.25
C SER A 226 -26.54 -32.92 26.34
N ASN A 227 -25.82 -33.19 27.45
CA ASN A 227 -26.25 -34.05 28.56
C ASN A 227 -26.73 -35.44 28.10
N ASP A 228 -26.16 -35.96 27.01
CA ASP A 228 -26.51 -37.27 26.47
C ASP A 228 -25.56 -38.32 27.07
N GLU A 229 -25.86 -38.76 28.30
CA GLU A 229 -25.00 -39.68 29.08
C GLU A 229 -24.79 -41.04 28.38
N GLU A 230 -25.60 -41.37 27.37
CA GLU A 230 -25.55 -42.66 26.66
C GLU A 230 -24.49 -42.70 25.55
N TYR A 231 -23.98 -41.54 25.09
CA TYR A 231 -23.07 -41.47 23.93
C TYR A 231 -21.91 -40.48 24.15
N GLU A 232 -20.90 -40.89 24.92
CA GLU A 232 -19.71 -40.05 25.22
C GLU A 232 -18.91 -39.62 23.96
N GLU A 233 -19.13 -40.25 22.80
CA GLU A 233 -18.38 -40.01 21.55
C GLU A 233 -19.22 -39.44 20.40
N TRP A 234 -20.54 -39.26 20.57
CA TRP A 234 -21.44 -38.86 19.48
C TRP A 234 -22.13 -37.54 19.78
N LEU A 235 -22.13 -36.64 18.80
CA LEU A 235 -22.87 -35.38 18.85
C LEU A 235 -24.21 -35.53 18.15
N SER A 236 -25.29 -35.28 18.88
CA SER A 236 -26.64 -35.27 18.32
C SER A 236 -26.83 -34.13 17.32
N MET A 237 -27.35 -34.43 16.13
CA MET A 237 -27.70 -33.40 15.14
C MET A 237 -28.85 -32.52 15.59
N ASP A 238 -29.76 -33.07 16.39
CA ASP A 238 -30.88 -32.31 16.91
C ASP A 238 -30.40 -31.27 17.92
N TYR A 239 -29.35 -31.56 18.68
CA TYR A 239 -28.66 -30.55 19.49
C TYR A 239 -28.11 -29.40 18.61
N LEU A 240 -27.39 -29.71 17.53
CA LEU A 240 -26.86 -28.68 16.62
C LEU A 240 -27.98 -27.87 15.95
N LYS A 241 -29.04 -28.53 15.47
CA LYS A 241 -30.22 -27.87 14.88
C LYS A 241 -30.90 -26.95 15.90
N MET A 242 -31.11 -27.43 17.13
CA MET A 242 -31.72 -26.66 18.22
C MET A 242 -30.87 -25.45 18.63
N ARG A 243 -29.55 -25.57 18.56
CA ARG A 243 -28.60 -24.50 18.95
C ARG A 243 -28.14 -23.63 17.77
N ARG A 244 -28.61 -23.88 16.55
CA ARG A 244 -28.19 -23.16 15.32
C ARG A 244 -28.27 -21.63 15.46
N GLY A 245 -29.33 -21.12 16.07
CA GLY A 245 -29.49 -19.68 16.33
C GLY A 245 -28.42 -19.10 17.25
N ARG A 246 -27.91 -19.87 18.22
CA ARG A 246 -26.81 -19.42 19.09
C ARG A 246 -25.46 -19.49 18.39
N PHE A 247 -25.23 -20.51 17.56
CA PHE A 247 -24.01 -20.59 16.75
C PHE A 247 -23.90 -19.41 15.76
N LYS A 248 -25.03 -18.96 15.19
CA LYS A 248 -25.09 -17.71 14.40
C LYS A 248 -24.48 -16.51 15.15
N LEU A 249 -24.73 -16.37 16.46
CA LEU A 249 -24.15 -15.29 17.27
C LEU A 249 -22.64 -15.44 17.47
N CYS A 250 -22.16 -16.68 17.60
CA CYS A 250 -20.72 -16.93 17.72
C CYS A 250 -19.95 -16.57 16.46
N LEU A 251 -20.60 -16.48 15.30
CA LEU A 251 -19.92 -16.10 14.05
C LEU A 251 -19.39 -14.66 14.12
N LEU A 252 -20.09 -13.78 14.83
CA LEU A 252 -19.73 -12.39 14.94
C LEU A 252 -18.45 -12.17 15.76
N ALA A 253 -18.24 -12.95 16.81
CA ALA A 253 -17.13 -12.78 17.79
C ALA A 253 -16.93 -11.38 18.40
N ASP A 254 -17.73 -10.38 18.03
CA ASP A 254 -17.72 -9.04 18.59
C ASP A 254 -19.11 -8.65 19.10
N THR A 255 -19.18 -8.37 20.40
CA THR A 255 -20.42 -8.02 21.12
C THR A 255 -21.05 -6.70 20.68
N ASN A 256 -20.28 -5.85 20.02
CA ASN A 256 -20.70 -4.52 19.59
C ASN A 256 -21.66 -4.63 18.38
N LEU A 257 -21.48 -5.66 17.55
CA LEU A 257 -22.37 -5.99 16.43
C LEU A 257 -23.78 -6.46 16.82
N CYS A 258 -24.08 -6.67 18.11
CA CYS A 258 -25.43 -7.02 18.55
C CYS A 258 -26.47 -5.94 18.18
N GLY A 259 -26.07 -4.66 18.12
CA GLY A 259 -26.93 -3.56 17.66
C GLY A 259 -27.37 -3.74 16.20
N ASN A 260 -26.42 -4.08 15.34
CA ASN A 260 -26.67 -4.32 13.92
C ASN A 260 -27.62 -5.51 13.73
N LEU A 261 -27.39 -6.63 14.44
CA LEU A 261 -28.29 -7.79 14.39
C LEU A 261 -29.72 -7.48 14.86
N GLN A 262 -29.86 -6.59 15.85
CA GLN A 262 -31.16 -6.18 16.34
C GLN A 262 -31.92 -5.40 15.27
N ASN A 263 -31.25 -4.44 14.61
CA ASN A 263 -31.85 -3.65 13.53
C ASN A 263 -32.20 -4.51 12.31
N ASP A 264 -31.39 -5.54 12.03
CA ASP A 264 -31.67 -6.50 10.97
C ASP A 264 -32.80 -7.49 11.30
N GLY A 265 -33.29 -7.50 12.54
CA GLY A 265 -34.31 -8.43 13.02
C GLY A 265 -33.80 -9.85 13.30
N VAL A 266 -32.49 -10.08 13.19
CA VAL A 266 -31.88 -11.40 13.38
C VAL A 266 -31.97 -11.85 14.84
N LEU A 267 -31.85 -10.92 15.81
CA LEU A 267 -32.00 -11.27 17.22
C LEU A 267 -33.41 -11.75 17.59
N ALA A 268 -34.45 -11.24 16.92
CA ALA A 268 -35.83 -11.69 17.15
C ALA A 268 -36.04 -13.14 16.69
N GLU A 269 -35.39 -13.55 15.60
CA GLU A 269 -35.37 -14.95 15.13
C GLU A 269 -34.63 -15.86 16.10
N ILE A 270 -33.47 -15.42 16.61
CA ILE A 270 -32.62 -16.22 17.50
C ILE A 270 -33.23 -16.36 18.90
N PHE A 271 -33.90 -15.32 19.39
CA PHE A 271 -34.52 -15.28 20.72
C PHE A 271 -36.04 -15.08 20.67
N PRO A 272 -36.79 -16.04 20.10
CA PRO A 272 -38.24 -15.88 19.90
C PRO A 272 -39.02 -15.77 21.21
N THR A 273 -38.45 -16.21 22.34
CA THR A 273 -39.08 -16.08 23.66
C THR A 273 -39.11 -14.62 24.13
N ILE A 274 -38.07 -13.83 23.88
CA ILE A 274 -38.07 -12.41 24.23
C ILE A 274 -39.11 -11.66 23.39
N GLU A 275 -39.24 -12.04 22.12
CA GLU A 275 -40.21 -11.45 21.22
C GLU A 275 -41.66 -11.77 21.61
N LYS A 276 -41.91 -12.99 22.10
CA LYS A 276 -43.22 -13.36 22.66
C LYS A 276 -43.56 -12.55 23.91
N ASP A 277 -42.58 -12.33 24.79
CA ASP A 277 -42.76 -11.48 25.98
C ASP A 277 -43.08 -10.03 25.58
N ARG A 278 -42.45 -9.52 24.51
CA ARG A 278 -42.71 -8.19 23.93
C ARG A 278 -44.18 -8.04 23.55
N LEU A 279 -44.71 -8.98 22.77
CA LEU A 279 -46.10 -8.95 22.33
C LEU A 279 -47.10 -9.12 23.48
N GLY A 280 -46.76 -9.93 24.48
CA GLY A 280 -47.62 -10.21 25.63
C GLY A 280 -47.75 -9.03 26.61
N ASN A 281 -46.66 -8.33 26.89
CA ASN A 281 -46.64 -7.29 27.95
C ASN A 281 -46.85 -5.87 27.42
N CYS A 282 -46.51 -5.57 26.16
CA CYS A 282 -46.68 -4.21 25.61
C CYS A 282 -48.11 -3.93 25.09
N SER A 283 -49.00 -4.92 25.07
CA SER A 283 -50.34 -4.81 24.47
C SER A 283 -51.44 -4.27 25.41
N GLN A 284 -51.13 -3.95 26.68
CA GLN A 284 -52.13 -3.60 27.69
C GLN A 284 -52.26 -2.09 28.04
N GLY A 285 -51.57 -1.18 27.36
CA GLY A 285 -51.76 0.28 27.57
C GLY A 285 -51.41 1.11 26.33
N GLU A 286 -52.37 1.87 25.81
CA GLU A 286 -52.25 2.65 24.56
C GLU A 286 -51.30 3.85 24.64
N ASP A 287 -50.97 4.34 25.84
CA ASP A 287 -50.26 5.63 25.99
C ASP A 287 -48.73 5.51 26.20
N ASP A 288 -48.15 4.31 26.38
CA ASP A 288 -46.73 4.12 26.77
C ASP A 288 -45.94 3.15 25.85
N VAL A 289 -46.34 3.04 24.58
CA VAL A 289 -45.79 2.08 23.60
C VAL A 289 -44.29 2.30 23.33
N TRP A 290 -43.80 3.54 23.40
CA TRP A 290 -42.39 3.86 23.13
C TRP A 290 -41.45 3.30 24.20
N GLY A 291 -41.79 3.45 25.48
CA GLY A 291 -40.94 2.95 26.58
C GLY A 291 -40.82 1.43 26.62
N CYS A 292 -41.82 0.71 26.11
CA CYS A 292 -41.80 -0.76 26.09
C CYS A 292 -40.75 -1.30 25.11
N ASN A 293 -40.69 -0.76 23.88
CA ASN A 293 -39.73 -1.22 22.86
C ASN A 293 -38.27 -1.04 23.28
N ASP A 294 -37.98 0.02 24.04
CA ASP A 294 -36.64 0.33 24.52
C ASP A 294 -36.12 -0.76 25.48
N VAL A 295 -36.95 -1.12 26.47
CA VAL A 295 -36.62 -2.14 27.48
C VAL A 295 -36.43 -3.52 26.85
N TYR A 296 -37.26 -3.89 25.86
CA TYR A 296 -37.12 -5.18 25.17
C TYR A 296 -35.85 -5.22 24.32
N THR A 297 -35.56 -4.14 23.61
CA THR A 297 -34.34 -4.05 22.80
C THR A 297 -33.10 -4.17 23.68
N GLU A 298 -33.03 -3.41 24.77
CA GLU A 298 -31.90 -3.48 25.71
C GLU A 298 -31.71 -4.90 26.28
N ARG A 299 -32.81 -5.59 26.62
CA ARG A 299 -32.75 -6.99 27.08
C ARG A 299 -32.24 -7.96 26.00
N SER A 300 -32.68 -7.80 24.75
CA SER A 300 -32.21 -8.61 23.62
C SER A 300 -30.72 -8.37 23.35
N LEU A 301 -30.30 -7.12 23.37
CA LEU A 301 -28.89 -6.72 23.22
C LEU A 301 -28.03 -7.31 24.34
N GLN A 302 -28.44 -7.15 25.59
CA GLN A 302 -27.69 -7.72 26.72
C GLN A 302 -27.59 -9.24 26.62
N LYS A 303 -28.68 -9.92 26.25
CA LYS A 303 -28.64 -11.38 26.07
C LYS A 303 -27.73 -11.80 24.91
N CYS A 304 -27.70 -11.05 23.82
CA CYS A 304 -26.74 -11.28 22.74
C CYS A 304 -25.30 -11.18 23.25
N LYS A 305 -24.97 -10.09 23.97
CA LYS A 305 -23.64 -9.90 24.57
C LYS A 305 -23.27 -11.01 25.55
N ASP A 306 -24.21 -11.41 26.40
CA ASP A 306 -24.02 -12.50 27.36
C ASP A 306 -23.78 -13.83 26.65
N GLN A 307 -24.53 -14.16 25.59
CA GLN A 307 -24.33 -15.39 24.83
C GLN A 307 -22.95 -15.42 24.15
N MET A 308 -22.50 -14.31 23.56
CA MET A 308 -21.20 -14.25 22.91
C MET A 308 -20.04 -14.38 23.91
N THR A 309 -20.13 -13.67 25.04
CA THR A 309 -19.05 -13.69 26.05
C THR A 309 -19.01 -14.99 26.85
N THR A 310 -20.16 -15.51 27.27
CA THR A 310 -20.23 -16.69 28.15
C THR A 310 -20.36 -17.98 27.37
N TRP A 311 -21.36 -18.10 26.49
CA TRP A 311 -21.68 -19.37 25.84
C TRP A 311 -20.71 -19.70 24.70
N CYS A 312 -20.40 -18.75 23.81
CA CYS A 312 -19.44 -19.00 22.73
C CYS A 312 -18.03 -19.25 23.29
N GLY A 313 -17.60 -18.47 24.29
CA GLY A 313 -16.34 -18.69 24.99
C GLY A 313 -16.28 -20.04 25.72
N HIS A 314 -17.40 -20.52 26.28
CA HIS A 314 -17.48 -21.84 26.89
C HIS A 314 -17.38 -22.96 25.85
N ILE A 315 -18.15 -22.90 24.77
CA ILE A 315 -18.20 -23.96 23.75
C ILE A 315 -16.92 -24.05 22.93
N PHE A 316 -16.37 -22.92 22.48
CA PHE A 316 -15.22 -22.88 21.57
C PHE A 316 -13.89 -22.58 22.30
N GLY A 317 -13.94 -22.39 23.62
CA GLY A 317 -12.79 -22.23 24.49
C GLY A 317 -11.90 -21.03 24.16
N SER A 318 -10.59 -21.18 24.39
CA SER A 318 -9.60 -20.12 24.18
C SER A 318 -9.48 -19.69 22.71
N SER A 319 -9.85 -20.55 21.76
CA SER A 319 -9.76 -20.22 20.32
C SER A 319 -10.69 -19.10 19.93
N TYR A 320 -11.89 -19.11 20.49
CA TYR A 320 -12.85 -18.06 20.25
C TYR A 320 -12.42 -16.75 20.90
N GLN A 321 -11.84 -16.81 22.09
CA GLN A 321 -11.31 -15.62 22.77
C GLN A 321 -10.11 -15.02 22.00
N ASP A 322 -9.18 -15.86 21.54
CA ASP A 322 -8.05 -15.42 20.72
C ASP A 322 -8.51 -14.84 19.38
N TYR A 323 -9.51 -15.46 18.74
CA TYR A 323 -10.10 -14.97 17.51
C TYR A 323 -10.82 -13.63 17.72
N ALA A 324 -11.65 -13.51 18.76
CA ALA A 324 -12.34 -12.28 19.12
C ALA A 324 -11.33 -11.15 19.42
N LEU A 325 -10.24 -11.44 20.14
CA LEU A 325 -9.19 -10.48 20.42
C LEU A 325 -8.48 -10.01 19.14
N LYS A 326 -8.12 -10.94 18.24
CA LYS A 326 -7.48 -10.60 16.96
C LYS A 326 -8.42 -9.79 16.06
N LYS A 327 -9.69 -10.18 15.98
CA LYS A 327 -10.72 -9.42 15.25
C LYS A 327 -10.82 -8.01 15.81
N HIS A 328 -10.91 -7.85 17.14
CA HIS A 328 -10.95 -6.54 17.78
C HIS A 328 -9.70 -5.69 17.49
N GLN A 329 -8.50 -6.30 17.45
CA GLN A 329 -7.26 -5.60 17.09
C GLN A 329 -7.23 -5.11 15.64
N VAL A 330 -7.85 -5.85 14.71
CA VAL A 330 -7.88 -5.49 13.28
C VAL A 330 -8.98 -4.48 13.01
N CYS A 331 -10.13 -4.62 13.66
CA CYS A 331 -11.31 -3.81 13.36
C CYS A 331 -11.26 -2.39 13.93
N ASP A 332 -10.29 -2.08 14.77
CA ASP A 332 -10.03 -0.70 15.16
C ASP A 332 -10.93 -0.27 16.34
N THR A 333 -10.90 1.04 16.66
CA THR A 333 -11.89 1.69 17.50
C THR A 333 -13.20 1.94 16.76
N PHE A 334 -14.29 1.98 17.53
CA PHE A 334 -15.62 2.30 17.01
C PHE A 334 -15.69 3.75 16.54
N GLY A 335 -16.00 3.93 15.26
CA GLY A 335 -16.04 5.25 14.64
C GLY A 335 -17.29 6.03 14.95
N LYS A 336 -18.45 5.41 14.70
CA LYS A 336 -19.72 6.13 14.72
C LYS A 336 -20.88 5.23 15.11
N GLN A 337 -21.62 5.67 16.13
CA GLN A 337 -22.97 5.18 16.39
C GLN A 337 -23.95 6.07 15.64
N ILE A 338 -24.65 5.52 14.65
CA ILE A 338 -25.76 6.23 14.01
C ILE A 338 -26.97 6.12 14.94
N LEU A 339 -27.16 7.15 15.75
CA LEU A 339 -28.33 7.31 16.60
C LEU A 339 -29.42 8.06 15.83
N ALA A 340 -30.16 7.36 14.98
CA ALA A 340 -31.43 7.87 14.47
C ALA A 340 -32.55 7.52 15.46
N PRO A 341 -33.59 8.37 15.64
CA PRO A 341 -34.71 8.05 16.52
C PRO A 341 -35.36 6.71 16.13
N GLY A 342 -35.35 5.73 17.04
CA GLY A 342 -35.88 4.38 16.80
C GLY A 342 -34.89 3.39 16.14
N VAL A 343 -33.66 3.82 15.82
CA VAL A 343 -32.58 2.94 15.35
C VAL A 343 -31.59 2.75 16.50
N TRP A 344 -31.35 1.50 16.87
CA TRP A 344 -30.48 1.17 17.98
C TRP A 344 -29.05 1.11 17.52
N GLY A 345 -28.26 2.12 17.91
CA GLY A 345 -26.81 2.22 17.72
C GLY A 345 -26.24 1.28 16.65
N VAL A 346 -26.51 1.58 15.37
CA VAL A 346 -25.79 0.89 14.28
C VAL A 346 -24.34 1.31 14.44
N GLU A 347 -23.50 0.31 14.68
CA GLU A 347 -22.08 0.52 14.90
C GLU A 347 -21.34 0.19 13.61
N SER A 348 -20.61 1.20 13.14
CA SER A 348 -19.68 1.10 12.02
C SER A 348 -18.26 1.31 12.55
N TYR A 349 -17.33 0.50 12.05
CA TYR A 349 -15.92 0.62 12.38
C TYR A 349 -15.26 1.59 11.42
N ASP A 350 -14.38 2.47 11.95
CA ASP A 350 -13.63 3.45 11.14
C ASP A 350 -12.84 2.76 10.03
N VAL A 351 -12.30 1.57 10.31
CA VAL A 351 -11.56 0.80 9.31
C VAL A 351 -12.47 0.43 8.14
N VAL A 352 -13.73 0.05 8.37
CA VAL A 352 -14.63 -0.28 7.26
C VAL A 352 -14.93 0.96 6.44
N GLU A 353 -15.18 2.11 7.08
CA GLU A 353 -15.42 3.39 6.39
C GLU A 353 -14.23 3.82 5.52
N LYS A 354 -13.00 3.55 5.97
CA LYS A 354 -11.75 3.76 5.21
C LYS A 354 -11.68 2.91 3.94
N TYR A 355 -12.13 1.65 3.99
CA TYR A 355 -12.09 0.74 2.84
C TYR A 355 -13.34 0.80 1.96
N HIS A 356 -14.49 1.13 2.54
CA HIS A 356 -15.81 1.14 1.91
C HIS A 356 -16.71 2.24 2.51
N GLY A 357 -17.28 3.10 1.66
CA GLY A 357 -18.45 3.93 2.01
C GLY A 357 -18.17 5.43 2.16
N GLU A 358 -16.95 5.85 2.44
CA GLU A 358 -16.59 7.26 2.37
C GLU A 358 -16.25 7.71 0.94
N GLY A 359 -16.43 9.00 0.61
CA GLY A 359 -16.04 9.52 -0.70
C GLY A 359 -14.54 9.42 -1.02
N ASN A 360 -13.73 9.10 0.00
CA ASN A 360 -12.28 8.91 -0.10
C ASN A 360 -11.86 7.45 0.15
N SER A 361 -12.79 6.49 0.21
CA SER A 361 -12.45 5.10 0.46
C SER A 361 -11.67 4.48 -0.70
N ILE A 362 -10.91 3.43 -0.40
CA ILE A 362 -9.94 2.81 -1.33
C ILE A 362 -10.61 2.24 -2.58
N ASP A 363 -11.85 1.79 -2.45
CA ASP A 363 -12.68 1.27 -3.54
C ASP A 363 -13.23 2.37 -4.48
N THR A 364 -13.13 3.64 -4.09
CA THR A 364 -13.62 4.75 -4.92
C THR A 364 -12.73 4.99 -6.12
N PHE A 365 -13.36 5.37 -7.24
CA PHE A 365 -12.66 5.80 -8.45
C PHE A 365 -11.73 7.00 -8.18
N SER A 366 -12.10 7.88 -7.24
CA SER A 366 -11.30 9.04 -6.83
C SER A 366 -9.94 8.63 -6.25
N PHE A 367 -9.92 7.65 -5.36
CA PHE A 367 -8.68 7.14 -4.76
C PHE A 367 -7.82 6.43 -5.81
N ALA A 368 -8.41 5.58 -6.66
CA ALA A 368 -7.71 4.92 -7.77
C ALA A 368 -7.05 5.95 -8.71
N MET A 369 -7.80 6.94 -9.19
CA MET A 369 -7.25 7.99 -10.06
C MET A 369 -6.13 8.79 -9.39
N LEU A 370 -6.22 9.05 -8.09
CA LEU A 370 -5.14 9.72 -7.35
C LEU A 370 -3.90 8.82 -7.27
N LEU A 371 -4.06 7.54 -6.96
CA LEU A 371 -2.97 6.57 -6.95
C LEU A 371 -2.29 6.48 -8.32
N TYR A 372 -3.07 6.39 -9.40
CA TYR A 372 -2.57 6.44 -10.77
C TYR A 372 -1.72 7.68 -11.04
N MET A 373 -2.22 8.87 -10.66
CA MET A 373 -1.51 10.13 -10.87
C MET A 373 -0.20 10.19 -10.07
N VAL A 374 -0.22 9.73 -8.83
CA VAL A 374 0.98 9.66 -7.97
C VAL A 374 2.01 8.68 -8.54
N LEU A 375 1.59 7.49 -8.97
CA LEU A 375 2.46 6.51 -9.62
C LEU A 375 3.02 7.04 -10.95
N LEU A 376 2.24 7.81 -11.70
CA LEU A 376 2.68 8.46 -12.92
C LEU A 376 3.74 9.53 -12.63
N ILE A 377 3.52 10.39 -11.63
CA ILE A 377 4.53 11.38 -11.22
C ILE A 377 5.82 10.68 -10.79
N TRP A 378 5.71 9.62 -9.98
CA TRP A 378 6.84 8.80 -9.58
C TRP A 378 7.59 8.23 -10.79
N ALA A 379 6.87 7.65 -11.76
CA ALA A 379 7.47 7.13 -12.97
C ALA A 379 8.17 8.23 -13.79
N MET A 380 7.62 9.44 -13.87
CA MET A 380 8.24 10.56 -14.56
C MET A 380 9.53 11.02 -13.88
N LEU A 381 9.58 11.08 -12.55
CA LEU A 381 10.80 11.37 -11.80
C LEU A 381 11.89 10.32 -12.06
N ILE A 382 11.52 9.04 -12.05
CA ILE A 382 12.45 7.95 -12.38
C ILE A 382 12.94 8.05 -13.84
N LEU A 383 12.07 8.40 -14.79
CA LEU A 383 12.46 8.57 -16.19
C LEU A 383 13.43 9.73 -16.41
N GLU A 384 13.27 10.82 -15.67
CA GLU A 384 14.20 11.95 -15.69
C GLU A 384 15.60 11.50 -15.27
N GLU A 385 15.69 10.77 -14.15
CA GLU A 385 16.95 10.21 -13.68
C GLU A 385 17.57 9.23 -14.69
N TYR A 386 16.78 8.32 -15.25
CA TYR A 386 17.28 7.40 -16.27
C TYR A 386 17.72 8.10 -17.55
N ARG A 387 17.07 9.20 -17.94
CA ARG A 387 17.47 9.99 -19.10
C ARG A 387 18.85 10.61 -18.88
N THR A 388 19.13 11.13 -17.69
CA THR A 388 20.44 11.68 -17.33
C THR A 388 21.52 10.60 -17.38
N ILE A 389 21.23 9.40 -16.83
CA ILE A 389 22.15 8.25 -16.89
C ILE A 389 22.38 7.80 -18.35
N TYR A 390 21.32 7.69 -19.14
CA TYR A 390 21.38 7.27 -20.54
C TYR A 390 22.18 8.25 -21.40
N ASN A 391 21.98 9.56 -21.20
CA ASN A 391 22.77 10.60 -21.86
C ASN A 391 24.25 10.48 -21.50
N SER A 392 24.55 10.26 -20.22
CA SER A 392 25.92 10.05 -19.76
C SER A 392 26.55 8.83 -20.42
N VAL A 393 25.85 7.70 -20.44
CA VAL A 393 26.31 6.46 -21.08
C VAL A 393 26.57 6.67 -22.56
N ILE A 394 25.66 7.34 -23.29
CA ILE A 394 25.85 7.61 -24.72
C ILE A 394 27.06 8.47 -24.95
N VAL A 395 27.18 9.60 -24.26
CA VAL A 395 28.29 10.54 -24.44
C VAL A 395 29.63 9.84 -24.16
N ILE A 396 29.74 9.10 -23.04
CA ILE A 396 30.95 8.33 -22.71
C ILE A 396 31.24 7.27 -23.77
N HIS A 397 30.21 6.57 -24.26
CA HIS A 397 30.35 5.49 -25.21
C HIS A 397 30.75 5.99 -26.61
N THR A 398 30.21 7.12 -27.07
CA THR A 398 30.48 7.69 -28.38
C THR A 398 31.81 8.44 -28.44
N THR A 399 32.29 9.02 -27.34
CA THR A 399 33.60 9.68 -27.31
C THR A 399 34.72 8.70 -27.68
N GLU A 400 35.59 9.14 -28.60
CA GLU A 400 36.71 8.35 -29.10
C GLU A 400 37.64 7.90 -27.97
N SER A 401 38.22 6.70 -28.12
CA SER A 401 39.08 6.12 -27.09
C SER A 401 40.55 6.19 -27.47
N THR A 402 41.40 6.67 -26.56
CA THR A 402 42.86 6.65 -26.72
C THR A 402 43.50 5.62 -25.80
N SER A 403 44.60 5.00 -26.26
CA SER A 403 45.45 4.16 -25.42
C SER A 403 46.50 4.96 -24.65
N SER A 404 46.74 6.22 -25.06
CA SER A 404 47.68 7.09 -24.36
C SER A 404 47.07 7.63 -23.08
N THR A 405 47.92 7.76 -22.06
CA THR A 405 47.59 8.40 -20.79
C THR A 405 48.16 9.82 -20.70
N HIS A 406 48.78 10.32 -21.77
CA HIS A 406 49.37 11.65 -21.79
C HIS A 406 48.28 12.73 -21.99
N PRO A 407 48.30 13.84 -21.23
CA PRO A 407 47.29 14.91 -21.32
C PRO A 407 47.05 15.43 -22.74
N ASP A 408 48.14 15.63 -23.48
CA ASP A 408 48.12 16.20 -24.83
C ASP A 408 47.38 15.30 -25.85
N ASP A 409 47.21 14.01 -25.56
CA ASP A 409 46.55 13.06 -26.45
C ASP A 409 45.04 12.96 -26.21
N PHE A 410 44.55 13.45 -25.06
CA PHE A 410 43.14 13.32 -24.68
C PHE A 410 42.43 14.65 -24.45
N ALA A 411 43.16 15.75 -24.27
CA ALA A 411 42.59 17.08 -24.08
C ALA A 411 43.32 18.14 -24.91
N THR A 412 42.54 19.09 -25.41
CA THR A 412 43.00 20.32 -26.07
C THR A 412 42.63 21.51 -25.19
N THR A 413 43.42 22.58 -25.24
CA THR A 413 43.06 23.84 -24.58
C THR A 413 42.43 24.76 -25.61
N ASP A 414 41.17 25.14 -25.37
CA ASP A 414 40.45 26.13 -26.15
C ASP A 414 41.16 27.50 -26.02
N PRO A 415 41.14 28.41 -27.01
CA PRO A 415 41.54 29.81 -26.88
C PRO A 415 41.13 30.52 -25.58
N ASP A 416 39.98 30.18 -24.99
CA ASP A 416 39.50 30.72 -23.72
C ASP A 416 40.20 30.13 -22.49
N GLY A 417 41.13 29.20 -22.69
CA GLY A 417 41.87 28.51 -21.63
C GLY A 417 41.13 27.32 -21.01
N LEU A 418 39.93 27.00 -21.51
CA LEU A 418 39.15 25.86 -21.05
C LEU A 418 39.70 24.54 -21.60
N MET A 419 39.68 23.51 -20.78
CA MET A 419 40.08 22.15 -21.17
C MET A 419 38.94 21.49 -21.93
N GLU A 420 39.13 21.23 -23.23
CA GLU A 420 38.21 20.49 -24.08
C GLU A 420 38.70 19.04 -24.23
N LEU A 421 37.87 18.08 -23.82
CA LEU A 421 38.18 16.65 -23.87
C LEU A 421 37.78 16.08 -25.23
N THR A 422 38.76 15.76 -26.07
CA THR A 422 38.53 15.20 -27.41
C THR A 422 38.49 13.68 -27.41
N LYS A 423 39.28 13.02 -26.54
CA LYS A 423 39.36 11.56 -26.43
C LYS A 423 39.34 11.12 -24.98
N LEU A 424 38.90 9.90 -24.71
CA LEU A 424 38.90 9.29 -23.38
C LEU A 424 39.87 8.11 -23.30
N PRO A 425 40.76 8.04 -22.30
CA PRO A 425 41.57 6.85 -22.05
C PRO A 425 40.68 5.62 -21.84
N ARG A 426 41.04 4.47 -22.43
CA ARG A 426 40.20 3.23 -22.34
C ARG A 426 39.87 2.81 -20.91
N VAL A 427 40.83 2.91 -19.99
CA VAL A 427 40.64 2.56 -18.57
C VAL A 427 39.63 3.52 -17.91
N HIS A 428 39.74 4.82 -18.22
CA HIS A 428 38.83 5.83 -17.71
C HIS A 428 37.41 5.62 -18.24
N LYS A 429 37.27 5.35 -19.54
CA LYS A 429 35.99 5.04 -20.18
C LYS A 429 35.31 3.81 -19.56
N ALA A 430 36.06 2.73 -19.32
CA ALA A 430 35.54 1.54 -18.66
C ALA A 430 35.10 1.83 -17.22
N PHE A 431 35.86 2.63 -16.47
CA PHE A 431 35.49 3.07 -15.13
C PHE A 431 34.19 3.89 -15.16
N ALA A 432 34.12 4.93 -15.99
CA ALA A 432 32.95 5.80 -16.12
C ALA A 432 31.68 5.01 -16.49
N LEU A 433 31.77 4.07 -17.43
CA LEU A 433 30.65 3.17 -17.76
C LEU A 433 30.25 2.27 -16.58
N GLY A 434 31.22 1.76 -15.81
CA GLY A 434 30.94 1.01 -14.58
C GLY A 434 30.21 1.84 -13.53
N VAL A 435 30.54 3.12 -13.42
CA VAL A 435 29.88 4.09 -12.53
C VAL A 435 28.43 4.35 -12.98
N CYS A 436 28.19 4.57 -14.28
CA CYS A 436 26.83 4.69 -14.82
C CYS A 436 25.99 3.41 -14.62
N PHE A 437 26.61 2.23 -14.75
CA PHE A 437 25.95 0.95 -14.50
C PHE A 437 25.51 0.80 -13.04
N ALA A 438 26.40 1.11 -12.09
CA ALA A 438 26.06 1.11 -10.67
C ALA A 438 24.90 2.07 -10.35
N ARG A 439 24.92 3.30 -10.91
CA ARG A 439 23.81 4.26 -10.78
C ARG A 439 22.50 3.71 -11.34
N SER A 440 22.56 3.04 -12.50
CA SER A 440 21.39 2.44 -13.15
C SER A 440 20.76 1.33 -12.29
N MET A 441 21.58 0.53 -11.62
CA MET A 441 21.13 -0.52 -10.70
C MET A 441 20.46 0.06 -9.46
N VAL A 442 21.03 1.10 -8.86
CA VAL A 442 20.39 1.77 -7.71
C VAL A 442 19.08 2.41 -8.12
N GLY A 443 19.06 3.14 -9.25
CA GLY A 443 17.82 3.72 -9.79
C GLY A 443 16.73 2.68 -10.02
N LEU A 444 17.10 1.46 -10.43
CA LEU A 444 16.14 0.36 -10.67
C LEU A 444 15.53 -0.13 -9.36
N VAL A 445 16.38 -0.35 -8.35
CA VAL A 445 15.94 -0.77 -7.02
C VAL A 445 15.02 0.29 -6.42
N VAL A 446 15.41 1.57 -6.48
CA VAL A 446 14.59 2.68 -5.99
C VAL A 446 13.25 2.74 -6.72
N ALA A 447 13.24 2.60 -8.05
CA ALA A 447 12.01 2.60 -8.84
C ALA A 447 11.03 1.51 -8.40
N ILE A 448 11.51 0.27 -8.23
CA ILE A 448 10.69 -0.87 -7.79
C ILE A 448 10.18 -0.67 -6.36
N VAL A 449 11.07 -0.28 -5.44
CA VAL A 449 10.71 -0.03 -4.04
C VAL A 449 9.67 1.08 -3.92
N GLY A 450 9.83 2.16 -4.68
CA GLY A 450 8.86 3.26 -4.70
C GLY A 450 7.50 2.86 -5.26
N LEU A 451 7.47 2.04 -6.32
CA LEU A 451 6.21 1.50 -6.87
C LEU A 451 5.47 0.64 -5.85
N VAL A 452 6.18 -0.23 -5.12
CA VAL A 452 5.61 -1.10 -4.09
C VAL A 452 5.17 -0.31 -2.86
N LEU A 453 5.95 0.67 -2.40
CA LEU A 453 5.58 1.52 -1.26
C LEU A 453 4.30 2.31 -1.56
N LEU A 454 4.24 2.98 -2.72
CA LEU A 454 3.08 3.78 -3.11
C LEU A 454 1.83 2.93 -3.28
N SER A 455 1.94 1.75 -3.89
CA SER A 455 0.79 0.85 -4.08
C SER A 455 0.33 0.12 -2.82
N SER A 456 1.19 0.04 -1.81
CA SER A 456 0.83 -0.53 -0.50
C SER A 456 0.01 0.43 0.36
N THR A 457 -0.02 1.72 0.06
CA THR A 457 -0.64 2.73 0.92
C THR A 457 -2.16 2.71 0.81
N ASP A 458 -2.86 2.74 1.95
CA ASP A 458 -4.32 2.57 2.07
C ASP A 458 -5.04 3.87 2.48
N SER A 459 -4.29 4.97 2.61
CA SER A 459 -4.77 6.26 3.07
C SER A 459 -4.27 7.36 2.12
N LEU A 460 -5.15 8.28 1.76
CA LEU A 460 -4.83 9.37 0.84
C LEU A 460 -3.71 10.28 1.38
N LEU A 461 -3.77 10.59 2.68
CA LEU A 461 -2.76 11.43 3.34
C LEU A 461 -1.40 10.75 3.32
N ASP A 462 -1.38 9.47 3.66
CA ASP A 462 -0.15 8.68 3.70
C ASP A 462 0.44 8.49 2.31
N LEU A 463 -0.41 8.37 1.27
CA LEU A 463 0.04 8.26 -0.12
C LEU A 463 0.82 9.52 -0.55
N ILE A 464 0.30 10.70 -0.19
CA ILE A 464 0.97 11.98 -0.48
C ILE A 464 2.28 12.08 0.31
N LEU A 465 2.26 11.76 1.62
CA LEU A 465 3.47 11.81 2.46
C LEU A 465 4.54 10.84 1.95
N ASN A 466 4.17 9.62 1.60
CA ASN A 466 5.07 8.61 1.04
C ASN A 466 5.65 9.06 -0.32
N CYS A 467 4.84 9.69 -1.18
CA CYS A 467 5.32 10.27 -2.43
C CYS A 467 6.36 11.37 -2.20
N THR A 468 6.11 12.29 -1.26
CA THR A 468 7.07 13.36 -0.93
C THR A 468 8.37 12.80 -0.34
N ALA A 469 8.29 11.78 0.50
CA ALA A 469 9.47 11.12 1.08
C ALA A 469 10.31 10.41 0.02
N LEU A 470 9.67 9.78 -0.98
CA LEU A 470 10.36 9.18 -2.12
C LEU A 470 11.05 10.22 -3.00
N GLY A 471 10.44 11.39 -3.21
CA GLY A 471 11.10 12.52 -3.88
C GLY A 471 12.37 12.95 -3.15
N PHE A 472 12.33 13.06 -1.82
CA PHE A 472 13.52 13.33 -1.02
C PHE A 472 14.59 12.24 -1.19
N LEU A 473 14.20 10.96 -1.22
CA LEU A 473 15.13 9.84 -1.40
C LEU A 473 15.90 9.93 -2.73
N LEU A 474 15.26 10.40 -3.80
CA LEU A 474 15.92 10.68 -5.08
C LEU A 474 16.94 11.82 -4.98
N GLU A 475 16.73 12.82 -4.12
CA GLU A 475 17.66 13.94 -3.94
C GLU A 475 18.82 13.64 -2.98
N VAL A 476 18.72 12.57 -2.17
CA VAL A 476 19.73 12.25 -1.15
C VAL A 476 21.11 12.02 -1.75
N ASP A 477 21.23 11.44 -2.95
CA ASP A 477 22.54 11.26 -3.61
C ASP A 477 23.20 12.60 -3.95
N ASN A 478 22.43 13.55 -4.46
CA ASN A 478 22.85 14.91 -4.76
C ASN A 478 23.25 15.67 -3.49
N LEU A 479 22.54 15.43 -2.37
CA LEU A 479 22.89 16.02 -1.07
C LEU A 479 24.20 15.44 -0.51
N ILE A 480 24.36 14.11 -0.56
CA ILE A 480 25.59 13.40 -0.20
C ILE A 480 26.75 13.94 -1.03
N HIS A 481 26.53 14.09 -2.35
CA HIS A 481 27.51 14.66 -3.26
C HIS A 481 27.99 16.03 -2.78
N ARG A 482 27.07 16.97 -2.59
CA ARG A 482 27.38 18.35 -2.16
C ARG A 482 28.08 18.39 -0.80
N ALA A 483 27.80 17.43 0.08
CA ALA A 483 28.45 17.34 1.38
C ALA A 483 29.90 16.83 1.30
N PHE A 484 30.18 15.84 0.45
CA PHE A 484 31.51 15.26 0.31
C PHE A 484 32.42 16.05 -0.64
N PHE A 485 31.86 16.55 -1.73
CA PHE A 485 32.54 17.35 -2.73
C PHE A 485 32.18 18.80 -2.46
N GLY A 486 33.04 19.48 -1.69
CA GLY A 486 32.82 20.87 -1.33
C GLY A 486 32.64 21.76 -2.57
N LEU A 487 31.86 22.83 -2.44
CA LEU A 487 31.54 23.79 -3.51
C LEU A 487 32.77 24.26 -4.31
N ALA A 488 33.93 24.34 -3.65
CA ALA A 488 35.20 24.71 -4.27
C ALA A 488 35.64 23.73 -5.38
N PHE A 489 35.35 22.43 -5.23
CA PHE A 489 35.68 21.42 -6.23
C PHE A 489 34.80 21.58 -7.47
N LYS A 490 33.48 21.74 -7.28
CA LYS A 490 32.53 22.04 -8.35
C LYS A 490 32.96 23.28 -9.14
N LEU A 491 33.20 24.39 -8.46
CA LEU A 491 33.68 25.63 -9.09
C LEU A 491 34.99 25.40 -9.87
N THR A 492 35.91 24.61 -9.32
CA THR A 492 37.16 24.29 -10.02
C THR A 492 36.94 23.49 -11.31
N ILE A 493 36.01 22.53 -11.34
CA ILE A 493 35.72 21.79 -12.58
C ILE A 493 34.97 22.68 -13.56
N THR A 494 33.89 23.34 -13.11
CA THR A 494 33.04 24.16 -13.97
C THR A 494 33.81 25.33 -14.60
N ASP A 495 34.75 25.95 -13.88
CA ASP A 495 35.54 27.07 -14.39
C ASP A 495 36.69 26.65 -15.33
N ASN A 496 37.08 25.37 -15.37
CA ASN A 496 38.27 24.92 -16.10
C ASN A 496 37.99 23.86 -17.19
N CYS A 497 36.80 23.28 -17.25
CA CYS A 497 36.45 22.23 -18.20
C CYS A 497 35.30 22.67 -19.11
N ALA A 498 35.47 22.49 -20.42
CA ALA A 498 34.40 22.64 -21.38
C ALA A 498 33.44 21.43 -21.33
N PRO A 499 32.14 21.61 -21.68
CA PRO A 499 31.18 20.52 -21.73
C PRO A 499 31.60 19.43 -22.72
N LEU A 500 31.37 18.17 -22.37
CA LEU A 500 31.69 17.04 -23.25
C LEU A 500 30.63 16.95 -24.34
N ARG A 501 30.97 17.36 -25.57
CA ARG A 501 30.05 17.34 -26.71
C ARG A 501 30.26 16.09 -27.55
N CYS A 502 29.19 15.41 -27.90
CA CYS A 502 29.22 14.37 -28.93
C CYS A 502 28.19 14.68 -30.01
N THR A 503 28.63 14.64 -31.27
CA THR A 503 27.74 14.65 -32.43
C THR A 503 27.32 13.21 -32.70
N SER A 504 26.07 12.88 -32.37
CA SER A 504 25.55 11.53 -32.59
C SER A 504 24.36 11.59 -33.54
N GLU A 505 24.62 11.56 -34.84
CA GLU A 505 23.56 11.49 -35.86
C GLU A 505 22.74 10.20 -35.73
N GLU A 506 23.37 9.09 -35.32
CA GLU A 506 22.72 7.77 -35.27
C GLU A 506 21.76 7.62 -34.08
N TYR A 507 22.00 8.31 -32.95
CA TYR A 507 21.19 8.18 -31.73
C TYR A 507 20.29 9.40 -31.43
N ALA A 508 20.37 10.46 -32.25
CA ALA A 508 19.62 11.70 -32.10
C ALA A 508 18.11 11.59 -32.42
N GLY A 509 17.73 10.77 -33.42
CA GLY A 509 16.45 10.99 -34.11
C GLY A 509 15.29 10.05 -33.77
N LYS A 510 15.51 8.90 -33.12
CA LYS A 510 14.49 7.82 -33.13
C LYS A 510 13.69 7.62 -31.86
N TRP A 511 14.26 7.90 -30.69
CA TRP A 511 13.58 7.73 -29.41
C TRP A 511 12.90 9.03 -28.99
N ARG A 512 11.76 9.33 -29.62
CA ARG A 512 10.94 10.47 -29.21
C ARG A 512 10.46 10.26 -27.76
N PRO A 513 10.46 11.30 -26.89
CA PRO A 513 9.94 11.21 -25.52
C PRO A 513 8.51 10.63 -25.48
N VAL A 514 7.74 10.88 -26.53
CA VAL A 514 6.41 10.30 -26.75
C VAL A 514 6.40 8.77 -26.69
N ARG A 515 7.45 8.08 -27.17
CA ARG A 515 7.52 6.60 -27.13
C ARG A 515 7.69 6.07 -25.70
N TYR A 516 8.50 6.74 -24.88
CA TYR A 516 8.63 6.36 -23.47
C TYR A 516 7.31 6.57 -22.74
N LEU A 517 6.64 7.70 -22.99
CA LEU A 517 5.31 7.97 -22.44
C LEU A 517 4.28 6.91 -22.87
N MET A 518 4.30 6.49 -24.15
CA MET A 518 3.43 5.42 -24.67
C MET A 518 3.67 4.05 -24.03
N VAL A 519 4.86 3.80 -23.47
CA VAL A 519 5.16 2.54 -22.76
C VAL A 519 4.86 2.66 -21.26
N VAL A 520 5.19 3.81 -20.67
CA VAL A 520 5.06 4.05 -19.23
C VAL A 520 3.60 4.16 -18.80
N LEU A 521 2.77 4.89 -19.55
CA LEU A 521 1.34 5.03 -19.20
C LEU A 521 0.62 3.68 -19.12
N PRO A 522 0.69 2.79 -20.14
CA PRO A 522 0.10 1.46 -20.02
C PRO A 522 0.75 0.60 -18.94
N ALA A 523 2.07 0.70 -18.74
CA ALA A 523 2.74 -0.09 -17.70
C ALA A 523 2.25 0.28 -16.29
N ILE A 524 2.08 1.57 -16.00
CA ILE A 524 1.53 2.04 -14.73
C ILE A 524 0.07 1.65 -14.59
N PHE A 525 -0.73 1.78 -15.65
CA PHE A 525 -2.12 1.35 -15.63
C PHE A 525 -2.26 -0.17 -15.37
N LEU A 526 -1.40 -0.99 -16.00
CA LEU A 526 -1.37 -2.43 -15.76
C LEU A 526 -0.92 -2.76 -14.34
N TRP A 527 0.08 -2.06 -13.81
CA TRP A 527 0.55 -2.23 -12.43
C TRP A 527 -0.54 -1.88 -11.41
N GLU A 528 -1.21 -0.74 -11.58
CA GLU A 528 -2.34 -0.37 -10.74
C GLU A 528 -3.47 -1.41 -10.84
N GLY A 529 -3.80 -1.84 -12.06
CA GLY A 529 -4.78 -2.92 -12.27
C GLY A 529 -4.38 -4.20 -11.54
N GLU A 530 -3.12 -4.60 -11.56
CA GLU A 530 -2.62 -5.75 -10.80
C GLU A 530 -2.81 -5.54 -9.29
N VAL A 531 -2.45 -4.37 -8.75
CA VAL A 531 -2.61 -4.04 -7.32
C VAL A 531 -4.07 -4.10 -6.86
N TYR A 532 -5.01 -3.70 -7.72
CA TYR A 532 -6.44 -3.70 -7.41
C TYR A 532 -7.09 -5.08 -7.58
N PHE A 533 -6.78 -5.79 -8.67
CA PHE A 533 -7.53 -6.95 -9.12
C PHE A 533 -6.85 -8.30 -8.89
N ILE A 534 -5.56 -8.34 -8.51
CA ILE A 534 -4.92 -9.59 -8.12
C ILE A 534 -5.68 -10.22 -6.94
N THR A 535 -5.60 -11.54 -6.80
CA THR A 535 -6.06 -12.21 -5.59
C THR A 535 -5.34 -11.60 -4.41
N THR A 536 -6.07 -11.08 -3.41
CA THR A 536 -5.53 -10.27 -2.29
C THR A 536 -5.21 -8.81 -2.61
N GLY A 537 -5.71 -8.30 -3.74
CA GLY A 537 -5.66 -6.89 -4.11
C GLY A 537 -6.50 -6.00 -3.19
N LEU A 538 -6.42 -4.68 -3.38
CA LEU A 538 -7.07 -3.69 -2.51
C LEU A 538 -8.59 -3.90 -2.38
N ILE A 539 -9.26 -4.28 -3.47
CA ILE A 539 -10.72 -4.54 -3.47
C ILE A 539 -11.05 -5.76 -2.61
N ASP A 540 -10.28 -6.84 -2.76
CA ASP A 540 -10.48 -8.05 -1.97
C ASP A 540 -10.27 -7.76 -0.48
N VAL A 541 -9.26 -6.96 -0.14
CA VAL A 541 -8.97 -6.55 1.24
C VAL A 541 -10.13 -5.73 1.82
N GLY A 542 -10.67 -4.76 1.07
CA GLY A 542 -11.82 -3.98 1.52
C GLY A 542 -13.04 -4.85 1.82
N ASN A 543 -13.40 -5.74 0.89
CA ASN A 543 -14.51 -6.68 1.08
C ASN A 543 -14.26 -7.64 2.26
N ALA A 544 -13.01 -8.08 2.45
CA ALA A 544 -12.65 -8.94 3.57
C ALA A 544 -12.73 -8.21 4.91
N ILE A 545 -12.32 -6.94 4.98
CA ILE A 545 -12.42 -6.10 6.19
C ILE A 545 -13.88 -5.78 6.52
N GLU A 546 -14.69 -5.43 5.52
CA GLU A 546 -16.13 -5.24 5.70
C GLU A 546 -16.78 -6.51 6.28
N CYS A 547 -16.50 -7.67 5.68
CA CYS A 547 -16.99 -8.94 6.19
C CYS A 547 -16.43 -9.29 7.57
N LEU A 548 -15.15 -9.04 7.83
CA LEU A 548 -14.54 -9.33 9.12
C LEU A 548 -15.17 -8.49 10.21
N CYS A 549 -15.28 -7.19 10.01
CA CYS A 549 -15.60 -6.24 11.06
C CYS A 549 -17.09 -6.02 11.22
N GLN A 550 -17.86 -5.91 10.14
CA GLN A 550 -19.30 -5.70 10.19
C GLN A 550 -20.11 -6.99 9.98
N ASN A 551 -19.49 -8.05 9.45
CA ASN A 551 -20.18 -9.28 9.03
C ASN A 551 -21.32 -8.97 8.04
N SER A 552 -21.06 -8.01 7.16
CA SER A 552 -21.91 -7.51 6.08
C SER A 552 -21.12 -7.43 4.77
N GLY A 553 -21.82 -7.16 3.68
CA GLY A 553 -21.30 -7.04 2.32
C GLY A 553 -21.76 -8.20 1.43
N GLU A 554 -21.97 -7.94 0.14
CA GLU A 554 -22.51 -8.93 -0.81
C GLU A 554 -21.67 -10.21 -0.90
N LYS A 555 -20.36 -10.07 -0.67
CA LYS A 555 -19.36 -11.14 -0.67
C LYS A 555 -19.13 -11.75 0.71
N CYS A 556 -19.75 -11.23 1.77
CA CYS A 556 -19.58 -11.76 3.11
C CYS A 556 -20.45 -13.00 3.31
N LEU A 557 -19.80 -14.12 3.59
CA LEU A 557 -20.50 -15.38 3.82
C LEU A 557 -21.29 -15.36 5.13
N GLY A 558 -20.77 -14.66 6.13
CA GLY A 558 -21.43 -14.57 7.43
C GLY A 558 -22.75 -13.81 7.38
N GLU A 559 -22.86 -12.77 6.54
CA GLU A 559 -24.14 -12.07 6.33
C GLU A 559 -25.20 -13.02 5.79
N ARG A 560 -24.87 -13.79 4.75
CA ARG A 560 -25.78 -14.75 4.12
C ARG A 560 -26.23 -15.81 5.10
N LEU A 561 -25.31 -16.31 5.91
CA LEU A 561 -25.61 -17.26 6.98
C LEU A 561 -26.63 -16.74 8.00
N LEU A 562 -26.52 -15.46 8.34
CA LEU A 562 -27.49 -14.79 9.20
C LEU A 562 -28.82 -14.58 8.48
N ALA A 563 -28.77 -14.25 7.18
CA ALA A 563 -29.94 -13.95 6.35
C ALA A 563 -30.83 -15.16 5.98
N VAL A 564 -30.32 -16.41 6.02
CA VAL A 564 -31.06 -17.65 5.64
C VAL A 564 -32.37 -17.90 6.44
N GLY A 565 -32.72 -17.07 7.42
CA GLY A 565 -34.02 -17.09 8.11
C GLY A 565 -35.00 -15.96 7.74
N LYS A 566 -34.54 -14.91 7.04
CA LYS A 566 -35.42 -13.93 6.42
C LYS A 566 -36.09 -14.61 5.23
N ASN A 567 -37.25 -15.24 5.47
CA ASN A 567 -38.19 -15.48 4.39
C ASN A 567 -38.32 -14.16 3.63
N ILE A 568 -37.85 -14.16 2.39
CA ILE A 568 -37.97 -13.05 1.45
C ILE A 568 -39.47 -12.89 1.19
N SER A 569 -40.19 -12.30 2.14
CA SER A 569 -41.54 -11.81 1.94
C SER A 569 -41.42 -10.50 1.17
N GLY A 570 -40.93 -10.61 -0.07
CA GLY A 570 -41.14 -9.81 -1.26
C GLY A 570 -41.37 -8.29 -1.22
N ASN A 571 -41.08 -7.57 -0.14
CA ASN A 571 -41.27 -6.12 -0.06
C ASN A 571 -40.24 -5.50 0.88
N VAL A 572 -38.99 -5.37 0.45
CA VAL A 572 -38.07 -4.40 1.06
C VAL A 572 -37.77 -3.35 0.01
N LEU A 573 -38.08 -2.12 0.40
CA LEU A 573 -37.96 -0.89 -0.35
C LEU A 573 -36.55 -0.73 -0.91
N THR A 574 -36.47 -0.54 -2.23
CA THR A 574 -35.35 0.15 -2.87
C THR A 574 -35.33 1.59 -2.35
N THR A 575 -34.37 1.91 -1.49
CA THR A 575 -33.91 3.28 -1.23
C THR A 575 -32.74 3.61 -2.12
#